data_AF-A0A2D5YAY5-F1
#
_entry.id   AF-A0A2D5YAY5-F1
#
_cell.length_a   1.000
_cell.length_b   1.000
_cell.length_c   1.000
_cell.angle_alpha   90.00
_cell.angle_beta   90.00
_cell.angle_gamma   90.00
#
_symmetry.space_group_name_H-M   'P 1'
#
loop_
_entity.id
_entity.type
_entity.pdbx_description
1 polymer ?
#
loop_
_entity_poly.entity_id
_entity_poly.type
_entity_poly.pdbx_seq_one_letter_code
_entity_poly.pdbx_strand_id
1 'polypeptide(L)'
;MKKTTLTIILTSILAFSVSFGQERPRLAKLIVAKAIKEKVSSGDIVRKDRPELSDETQEQVNELKGKKEALHTKLKENIANLGEGATREEIKEATQAFKQANQDQFDEIKESREALREKIKEARPHRQDRPQLNMSDELKTKVAALKDKREEMKQSRQALREELKDASTEEKKTIIAEYKETNKAKHQEIKENALALKEEIRDNVETEATRTSDL
;
A
#
# COMPACT_ATOMS: atom_id res chain seq x y z
N MET A 1 -33.96 -53.52 4.34
CA MET A 1 -34.43 -52.65 3.25
C MET A 1 -34.71 -51.26 3.82
N LYS A 2 -34.27 -50.20 3.11
CA LYS A 2 -34.49 -48.74 3.34
C LYS A 2 -33.76 -48.19 4.59
N LYS A 3 -32.58 -47.56 4.56
CA LYS A 3 -31.99 -46.46 3.75
C LYS A 3 -32.82 -45.16 3.76
N THR A 4 -32.12 -44.05 4.07
CA THR A 4 -32.44 -42.61 3.92
C THR A 4 -33.49 -42.06 4.89
N THR A 5 -33.28 -41.01 5.69
CA THR A 5 -32.65 -39.71 5.42
C THR A 5 -32.20 -39.03 6.72
N LEU A 6 -30.89 -38.94 6.96
CA LEU A 6 -30.29 -38.04 7.96
C LEU A 6 -29.02 -37.43 7.37
N THR A 7 -29.20 -36.74 6.26
CA THR A 7 -28.13 -36.07 5.48
C THR A 7 -28.69 -34.80 4.86
N ILE A 8 -29.05 -33.82 5.69
CA ILE A 8 -29.33 -32.43 5.26
C ILE A 8 -28.53 -31.40 6.08
N ILE A 9 -27.63 -31.81 6.98
CA ILE A 9 -26.86 -30.84 7.80
C ILE A 9 -25.41 -30.65 7.30
N LEU A 10 -24.94 -31.40 6.29
CA LEU A 10 -23.53 -31.39 5.88
C LEU A 10 -23.20 -30.63 4.57
N THR A 11 -24.06 -29.71 4.12
CA THR A 11 -23.78 -28.91 2.89
C THR A 11 -23.96 -27.40 3.02
N SER A 12 -24.18 -26.86 4.23
CA SER A 12 -24.31 -25.41 4.44
C SER A 12 -23.03 -24.71 4.96
N ILE A 13 -21.95 -25.43 5.25
CA ILE A 13 -20.67 -24.84 5.69
C ILE A 13 -19.70 -24.61 4.51
N LEU A 14 -20.02 -25.09 3.30
CA LEU A 14 -19.15 -24.96 2.12
C LEU A 14 -19.36 -23.66 1.31
N ALA A 15 -19.87 -22.58 1.92
CA ALA A 15 -20.10 -21.31 1.22
C ALA A 15 -19.78 -20.04 2.05
N PHE A 16 -18.87 -20.13 3.04
CA PHE A 16 -18.37 -18.93 3.75
C PHE A 16 -16.84 -18.81 3.78
N SER A 17 -16.14 -19.51 2.89
CA SER A 17 -14.70 -19.34 2.64
C SER A 17 -14.42 -18.36 1.49
N VAL A 18 -15.22 -17.29 1.36
CA VAL A 18 -14.84 -16.15 0.51
C VAL A 18 -13.84 -15.27 1.26
N SER A 19 -12.59 -15.74 1.27
CA SER A 19 -11.39 -14.93 1.05
C SER A 19 -11.38 -13.51 1.62
N PHE A 20 -11.44 -13.37 2.95
CA PHE A 20 -11.13 -12.10 3.63
C PHE A 20 -9.62 -11.93 3.88
N GLY A 21 -8.81 -12.11 2.82
CA GLY A 21 -7.35 -12.19 2.96
C GLY A 21 -6.51 -12.05 1.69
N GLN A 22 -7.11 -12.09 0.51
CA GLN A 22 -6.46 -11.57 -0.70
C GLN A 22 -7.25 -10.34 -1.13
N GLU A 23 -6.73 -9.15 -0.84
CA GLU A 23 -7.06 -7.99 -1.67
C GLU A 23 -6.53 -8.27 -3.08
N ARG A 24 -7.28 -9.05 -3.87
CA ARG A 24 -7.19 -8.95 -5.32
C ARG A 24 -7.38 -7.46 -5.64
N PRO A 25 -6.50 -6.82 -6.43
CA PRO A 25 -6.69 -5.43 -6.79
C PRO A 25 -8.09 -5.29 -7.38
N ARG A 26 -8.92 -4.58 -6.61
CA ARG A 26 -10.38 -4.51 -6.67
C ARG A 26 -10.82 -4.21 -8.10
N LEU A 27 -11.75 -4.97 -8.67
CA LEU A 27 -12.37 -4.66 -9.98
C LEU A 27 -12.78 -3.18 -10.04
N ALA A 28 -13.28 -2.63 -8.94
CA ALA A 28 -13.55 -1.20 -8.79
C ALA A 28 -12.31 -0.28 -9.01
N LYS A 29 -11.13 -0.63 -8.50
CA LYS A 29 -9.88 0.12 -8.79
C LYS A 29 -9.51 0.03 -10.27
N LEU A 30 -9.70 -1.13 -10.89
CA LEU A 30 -9.40 -1.32 -12.31
C LEU A 30 -10.39 -0.53 -13.19
N ILE A 31 -11.68 -0.55 -12.85
CA ILE A 31 -12.74 0.21 -13.52
C ILE A 31 -12.50 1.72 -13.35
N VAL A 32 -12.18 2.18 -12.13
CA VAL A 32 -11.85 3.58 -11.88
C VAL A 32 -10.57 3.99 -12.61
N ALA A 33 -9.52 3.15 -12.62
CA ALA A 33 -8.30 3.43 -13.38
C ALA A 33 -8.56 3.46 -14.90
N LYS A 34 -9.42 2.58 -15.40
CA LYS A 34 -9.81 2.53 -16.81
C LYS A 34 -10.66 3.73 -17.20
N ALA A 35 -11.65 4.10 -16.39
CA ALA A 35 -12.47 5.29 -16.58
C ALA A 35 -11.65 6.59 -16.47
N ILE A 36 -10.69 6.67 -15.54
CA ILE A 36 -9.75 7.80 -15.47
C ILE A 36 -8.85 7.83 -16.72
N LYS A 37 -8.36 6.68 -17.18
CA LYS A 37 -7.53 6.61 -18.40
C LYS A 37 -8.32 7.02 -19.64
N GLU A 38 -9.57 6.61 -19.73
CA GLU A 38 -10.52 6.98 -20.79
C GLU A 38 -10.84 8.47 -20.75
N LYS A 39 -11.12 9.03 -19.56
CA LYS A 39 -11.34 10.47 -19.37
C LYS A 39 -10.10 11.35 -19.57
N VAL A 40 -8.91 10.81 -19.36
CA VAL A 40 -7.64 11.47 -19.72
C VAL A 40 -7.42 11.41 -21.23
N SER A 41 -7.82 10.32 -21.88
CA SER A 41 -7.74 10.17 -23.35
C SER A 41 -8.79 11.01 -24.09
N SER A 42 -9.95 11.27 -23.49
CA SER A 42 -11.00 12.14 -24.04
C SER A 42 -10.74 13.63 -23.81
N GLY A 43 -9.74 13.99 -23.01
CA GLY A 43 -9.42 15.39 -22.68
C GLY A 43 -10.23 15.98 -21.52
N ASP A 44 -11.22 15.25 -20.99
CA ASP A 44 -12.07 15.70 -19.86
C ASP A 44 -11.28 15.89 -18.56
N ILE A 45 -10.15 15.19 -18.43
CA ILE A 45 -9.17 15.38 -17.36
C ILE A 45 -7.87 15.83 -18.01
N VAL A 46 -7.62 17.14 -18.01
CA VAL A 46 -6.30 17.68 -18.30
C VAL A 46 -5.40 17.34 -17.12
N ARG A 47 -4.56 16.32 -17.27
CA ARG A 47 -3.42 16.19 -16.38
C ARG A 47 -2.56 17.41 -16.65
N LYS A 48 -2.36 18.28 -15.67
CA LYS A 48 -1.29 19.28 -15.77
C LYS A 48 -0.03 18.49 -16.10
N ASP A 49 0.58 18.81 -17.24
CA ASP A 49 1.76 18.10 -17.68
C ASP A 49 2.78 18.16 -16.56
N ARG A 50 3.38 17.00 -16.30
CA ARG A 50 4.50 16.95 -15.37
C ARG A 50 5.56 17.87 -16.00
N PRO A 51 6.12 18.82 -15.24
CA PRO A 51 7.19 19.66 -15.77
C PRO A 51 8.23 18.76 -16.42
N GLU A 52 8.60 19.08 -17.65
CA GLU A 52 9.67 18.37 -18.32
C GLU A 52 10.93 18.52 -17.48
N LEU A 53 11.60 17.39 -17.26
CA LEU A 53 12.90 17.39 -16.62
C LEU A 53 13.90 18.04 -17.58
N SER A 54 14.89 18.77 -17.06
CA SER A 54 15.96 19.25 -17.92
C SER A 54 16.69 18.07 -18.54
N ASP A 55 17.23 18.24 -19.75
CA ASP A 55 17.97 17.19 -20.47
C ASP A 55 19.06 16.56 -19.58
N GLU A 56 19.80 17.38 -18.83
CA GLU A 56 20.81 16.92 -17.86
C GLU A 56 20.23 16.01 -16.77
N THR A 57 19.09 16.39 -16.18
CA THR A 57 18.45 15.54 -15.14
C THR A 57 17.85 14.27 -15.74
N GLN A 58 17.40 14.31 -16.99
CA GLN A 58 16.89 13.16 -17.71
C GLN A 58 18.01 12.16 -18.04
N GLU A 59 19.18 12.64 -18.43
CA GLU A 59 20.39 11.82 -18.63
C GLU A 59 20.81 11.14 -17.33
N GLN A 60 20.90 11.88 -16.22
CA GLN A 60 21.23 11.32 -14.90
C GLN A 60 20.23 10.24 -14.45
N VAL A 61 18.93 10.41 -14.75
CA VAL A 61 17.91 9.39 -14.49
C VAL A 61 18.13 8.13 -15.34
N ASN A 62 18.46 8.29 -16.62
CA ASN A 62 18.72 7.17 -17.53
C ASN A 62 19.98 6.40 -17.13
N GLU A 63 21.05 7.10 -16.74
CA GLU A 63 22.28 6.50 -16.25
C GLU A 63 22.02 5.67 -14.98
N LEU A 64 21.32 6.25 -13.99
CA LEU A 64 20.95 5.56 -12.76
C LEU A 64 20.09 4.31 -13.04
N LYS A 65 19.18 4.41 -14.01
CA LYS A 65 18.37 3.27 -14.47
C LYS A 65 19.26 2.17 -15.06
N GLY A 66 20.23 2.53 -15.91
CA GLY A 66 21.20 1.60 -16.48
C GLY A 66 22.04 0.90 -15.41
N LYS A 67 22.59 1.64 -14.45
CA LYS A 67 23.34 1.08 -13.30
C LYS A 67 22.51 0.06 -12.53
N LYS A 68 21.25 0.40 -12.22
CA LYS A 68 20.32 -0.49 -11.51
C LYS A 68 19.99 -1.75 -12.33
N GLU A 69 19.74 -1.61 -13.62
CA GLU A 69 19.43 -2.73 -14.50
C GLU A 69 20.62 -3.68 -14.61
N ALA A 70 21.83 -3.17 -14.81
CA ALA A 70 23.06 -3.97 -14.86
C ALA A 70 23.32 -4.73 -13.55
N LEU A 71 23.04 -4.10 -12.40
CA LEU A 71 23.23 -4.76 -11.11
C LEU A 71 22.18 -5.86 -10.89
N HIS A 72 20.95 -5.63 -11.35
CA HIS A 72 19.88 -6.62 -11.31
C HIS A 72 20.11 -7.80 -12.26
N THR A 73 20.67 -7.59 -13.46
CA THR A 73 21.04 -8.68 -14.36
C THR A 73 22.15 -9.54 -13.76
N LYS A 74 23.20 -8.93 -13.19
CA LYS A 74 24.26 -9.66 -12.47
C LYS A 74 23.71 -10.50 -11.31
N LEU A 75 22.76 -9.96 -10.54
CA LEU A 75 22.12 -10.74 -9.46
C LEU A 75 21.34 -11.94 -10.03
N LYS A 76 20.62 -11.76 -11.14
CA LYS A 76 19.89 -12.85 -11.80
C LYS A 76 20.83 -13.93 -12.31
N GLU A 77 21.93 -13.56 -12.95
CA GLU A 77 22.97 -14.49 -13.40
C GLU A 77 23.58 -15.25 -12.22
N ASN A 78 23.89 -14.56 -11.12
CA ASN A 78 24.40 -15.20 -9.91
C ASN A 78 23.41 -16.23 -9.33
N ILE A 79 22.11 -15.92 -9.33
CA ILE A 79 21.07 -16.88 -8.90
C ILE A 79 20.95 -18.04 -9.90
N ALA A 80 21.01 -17.76 -11.21
CA ALA A 80 20.92 -18.79 -12.24
C ALA A 80 22.09 -19.79 -12.18
N ASN A 81 23.29 -19.33 -11.80
CA ASN A 81 24.47 -20.17 -11.62
C ASN A 81 24.33 -21.21 -10.49
N LEU A 82 23.36 -21.05 -9.59
CA LEU A 82 23.04 -22.05 -8.56
C LEU A 82 22.30 -23.28 -9.12
N GLY A 83 21.72 -23.16 -10.33
CA GLY A 83 20.95 -24.21 -10.99
C GLY A 83 19.47 -24.26 -10.61
N GLU A 84 18.65 -24.92 -11.42
CA GLU A 84 17.18 -25.01 -11.25
C GLU A 84 16.73 -25.77 -10.00
N GLY A 85 17.64 -26.56 -9.39
CA GLY A 85 17.39 -27.32 -8.16
C GLY A 85 17.76 -26.60 -6.87
N ALA A 86 18.24 -25.35 -6.93
CA ALA A 86 18.67 -24.61 -5.75
C ALA A 86 17.54 -24.43 -4.73
N THR A 87 17.84 -24.73 -3.48
CA THR A 87 16.92 -24.54 -2.38
C THR A 87 16.70 -23.04 -2.12
N ARG A 88 15.58 -22.72 -1.47
CA ARG A 88 15.25 -21.35 -1.10
C ARG A 88 16.30 -20.71 -0.19
N GLU A 89 16.97 -21.51 0.64
CA GLU A 89 18.01 -21.05 1.56
C GLU A 89 19.29 -20.70 0.80
N GLU A 90 19.74 -21.56 -0.11
CA GLU A 90 20.90 -21.29 -0.98
C GLU A 90 20.70 -20.03 -1.83
N ILE A 91 19.51 -19.84 -2.41
CA ILE A 91 19.18 -18.62 -3.16
C ILE A 91 19.25 -17.38 -2.27
N LYS A 92 18.79 -17.49 -1.01
CA LYS A 92 18.81 -16.39 -0.05
C LYS A 92 20.23 -16.03 0.35
N GLU A 93 21.07 -17.02 0.65
CA GLU A 93 22.48 -16.83 0.99
C GLU A 93 23.26 -16.22 -0.17
N ALA A 94 23.12 -16.75 -1.39
CA ALA A 94 23.76 -16.19 -2.57
C ALA A 94 23.32 -14.74 -2.85
N THR A 95 22.04 -14.43 -2.63
CA THR A 95 21.53 -13.05 -2.74
C THR A 95 22.11 -12.13 -1.68
N GLN A 96 22.29 -12.61 -0.44
CA GLN A 96 22.90 -11.84 0.65
C GLN A 96 24.39 -11.60 0.40
N ALA A 97 25.13 -12.63 0.02
CA ALA A 97 26.54 -12.55 -0.34
C ALA A 97 26.75 -11.58 -1.52
N PHE A 98 25.91 -11.65 -2.55
CA PHE A 98 25.94 -10.71 -3.68
C PHE A 98 25.73 -9.26 -3.22
N LYS A 99 24.76 -9.03 -2.33
CA LYS A 99 24.50 -7.69 -1.79
C LYS A 99 25.68 -7.14 -1.01
N GLN A 100 26.28 -7.95 -0.15
CA GLN A 100 27.46 -7.56 0.62
C GLN A 100 28.66 -7.28 -0.30
N ALA A 101 28.90 -8.13 -1.31
CA ALA A 101 30.01 -7.95 -2.25
C ALA A 101 29.84 -6.74 -3.18
N ASN A 102 28.61 -6.26 -3.41
CA ASN A 102 28.31 -5.11 -4.25
C ASN A 102 27.75 -3.93 -3.43
N GLN A 103 28.02 -3.90 -2.12
CA GLN A 103 27.46 -2.92 -1.19
C GLN A 103 27.77 -1.49 -1.65
N ASP A 104 29.01 -1.21 -2.06
CA ASP A 104 29.43 0.10 -2.56
C ASP A 104 28.61 0.57 -3.77
N GLN A 105 28.26 -0.34 -4.69
CA GLN A 105 27.43 0.00 -5.86
C GLN A 105 25.98 0.28 -5.45
N PHE A 106 25.46 -0.43 -4.46
CA PHE A 106 24.12 -0.16 -3.92
C PHE A 106 24.07 1.20 -3.22
N ASP A 107 25.12 1.54 -2.48
CA ASP A 107 25.22 2.81 -1.76
C ASP A 107 25.40 3.98 -2.75
N GLU A 108 26.24 3.83 -3.77
CA GLU A 108 26.38 4.82 -4.86
C GLU A 108 25.03 5.08 -5.58
N ILE A 109 24.30 4.01 -5.93
CA ILE A 109 22.96 4.14 -6.55
C ILE A 109 21.98 4.82 -5.60
N LYS A 110 22.06 4.54 -4.29
CA LYS A 110 21.18 5.14 -3.30
C LYS A 110 21.44 6.64 -3.16
N GLU A 111 22.69 7.04 -3.01
CA GLU A 111 23.12 8.44 -2.90
C GLU A 111 22.79 9.22 -4.17
N SER A 112 23.12 8.67 -5.34
CA SER A 112 22.80 9.28 -6.64
C SER A 112 21.29 9.49 -6.82
N ARG A 113 20.47 8.53 -6.37
CA ARG A 113 19.01 8.64 -6.41
C ARG A 113 18.49 9.70 -5.44
N GLU A 114 19.08 9.82 -4.25
CA GLU A 114 18.70 10.84 -3.27
C GLU A 114 19.04 12.25 -3.78
N ALA A 115 20.24 12.43 -4.33
CA ALA A 115 20.64 13.68 -4.98
C ALA A 115 19.69 14.06 -6.13
N LEU A 116 19.36 13.10 -7.01
CA LEU A 116 18.40 13.33 -8.10
C LEU A 116 17.00 13.69 -7.57
N ARG A 117 16.57 13.06 -6.48
CA ARG A 117 15.26 13.34 -5.88
C ARG A 117 15.18 14.77 -5.38
N GLU A 118 16.24 15.30 -4.75
CA GLU A 118 16.25 16.68 -4.29
C GLU A 118 16.33 17.66 -5.47
N LYS A 119 17.17 17.42 -6.49
CA LYS A 119 17.17 18.23 -7.74
C LYS A 119 15.79 18.31 -8.38
N ILE A 120 15.09 17.18 -8.52
CA ILE A 120 13.73 17.12 -9.10
C ILE A 120 12.71 17.85 -8.21
N LYS A 121 12.92 17.83 -6.89
CA LYS A 121 12.03 18.49 -5.93
C LYS A 121 12.22 20.01 -5.95
N GLU A 122 13.44 20.49 -6.09
CA GLU A 122 13.77 21.92 -6.26
C GLU A 122 13.25 22.46 -7.60
N ALA A 123 13.39 21.71 -8.69
CA ALA A 123 12.86 22.07 -10.00
C ALA A 123 11.33 22.02 -10.08
N ARG A 124 10.65 21.52 -9.03
CA ARG A 124 9.19 21.37 -9.04
C ARG A 124 8.53 22.73 -8.82
N PRO A 125 7.56 23.12 -9.66
CA PRO A 125 6.82 24.36 -9.44
C PRO A 125 6.12 24.35 -8.08
N HIS A 126 6.11 25.50 -7.41
CA HIS A 126 5.45 25.68 -6.13
C HIS A 126 4.00 25.19 -6.22
N ARG A 127 3.64 24.24 -5.36
CA ARG A 127 2.27 23.76 -5.28
C ARG A 127 1.48 24.79 -4.51
N GLN A 128 0.40 25.31 -5.08
CA GLN A 128 -0.53 26.16 -4.33
C GLN A 128 -0.89 25.48 -3.01
N ASP A 129 -0.92 26.26 -1.94
CA ASP A 129 -1.29 25.76 -0.63
C ASP A 129 -2.69 25.18 -0.69
N ARG A 130 -2.86 24.03 -0.04
CA ARG A 130 -4.19 23.47 0.12
C ARG A 130 -4.98 24.46 0.99
N PRO A 131 -6.20 24.85 0.60
CA PRO A 131 -7.05 25.68 1.46
C PRO A 131 -7.18 24.99 2.82
N GLN A 132 -6.91 25.75 3.87
CA GLN A 132 -7.04 25.25 5.23
C GLN A 132 -8.54 25.14 5.53
N LEU A 133 -8.99 23.93 5.86
CA LEU A 133 -10.32 23.74 6.43
C LEU A 133 -10.23 24.19 7.89
N ASN A 134 -11.00 25.21 8.26
CA ASN A 134 -11.16 25.59 9.65
C ASN A 134 -11.98 24.49 10.32
N MET A 135 -11.30 23.59 11.03
CA MET A 135 -12.00 22.56 11.82
C MET A 135 -12.24 23.09 13.22
N SER A 136 -13.44 22.87 13.75
CA SER A 136 -13.73 23.10 15.16
C SER A 136 -12.77 22.29 16.04
N ASP A 137 -12.51 22.76 17.27
CA ASP A 137 -11.61 22.04 18.18
C ASP A 137 -12.15 20.66 18.57
N GLU A 138 -13.48 20.50 18.57
CA GLU A 138 -14.16 19.20 18.70
C GLU A 138 -13.84 18.25 17.54
N LEU A 139 -13.84 18.73 16.29
CA LEU A 139 -13.44 17.92 15.14
C LEU A 139 -11.96 17.53 15.19
N LYS A 140 -11.09 18.47 15.59
CA LYS A 140 -9.64 18.20 15.72
C LYS A 140 -9.37 17.11 16.76
N THR A 141 -10.07 17.12 17.90
CA THR A 141 -9.92 16.09 18.93
C THR A 141 -10.42 14.72 18.45
N LYS A 142 -11.55 14.64 17.75
CA LYS A 142 -12.03 13.39 17.11
C LYS A 142 -11.05 12.85 16.07
N VAL A 143 -10.45 13.73 15.24
CA VAL A 143 -9.41 13.35 14.27
C VAL A 143 -8.17 12.79 14.98
N ALA A 144 -7.72 13.43 16.06
CA ALA A 144 -6.58 12.96 16.85
C ALA A 144 -6.84 11.58 17.47
N ALA A 145 -7.97 11.41 18.16
CA ALA A 145 -8.35 10.13 18.74
C ALA A 145 -8.44 9.00 17.71
N LEU A 146 -8.94 9.28 16.49
CA LEU A 146 -8.98 8.30 15.41
C LEU A 146 -7.58 7.97 14.88
N LYS A 147 -6.63 8.92 14.87
CA LYS A 147 -5.24 8.67 14.50
C LYS A 147 -4.56 7.76 15.53
N ASP A 148 -4.76 8.01 16.81
CA ASP A 148 -4.16 7.21 17.88
C ASP A 148 -4.62 5.74 17.80
N LYS A 149 -5.93 5.51 17.66
CA LYS A 149 -6.50 4.16 17.43
C LYS A 149 -5.92 3.46 16.18
N ARG A 150 -5.59 4.21 15.13
CA ARG A 150 -4.99 3.64 13.90
C ARG A 150 -3.52 3.28 14.09
N GLU A 151 -2.77 4.07 14.85
CA GLU A 151 -1.37 3.78 15.18
C GLU A 151 -1.28 2.59 16.13
N GLU A 152 -2.15 2.48 17.14
CA GLU A 152 -2.27 1.27 17.97
C GLU A 152 -2.51 0.01 17.11
N MET A 153 -3.46 0.08 16.17
CA MET A 153 -3.75 -1.03 15.26
C MET A 153 -2.60 -1.34 14.27
N LYS A 154 -1.71 -0.38 14.03
CA LYS A 154 -0.51 -0.61 13.20
C LYS A 154 0.58 -1.28 14.01
N GLN A 155 0.77 -0.88 15.27
CA GLN A 155 1.70 -1.53 16.19
C GLN A 155 1.28 -2.97 16.49
N SER A 156 -0.01 -3.23 16.73
CA SER A 156 -0.51 -4.60 16.94
C SER A 156 -0.28 -5.50 15.71
N ARG A 157 -0.44 -4.98 14.49
CA ARG A 157 -0.10 -5.70 13.25
C ARG A 157 1.40 -5.93 13.11
N GLN A 158 2.23 -5.04 13.61
CA GLN A 158 3.68 -5.23 13.61
C GLN A 158 4.07 -6.35 14.58
N ALA A 159 3.51 -6.36 15.79
CA ALA A 159 3.71 -7.43 16.76
C ALA A 159 3.28 -8.80 16.20
N LEU A 160 2.09 -8.87 15.57
CA LEU A 160 1.63 -10.07 14.87
C LEU A 160 2.63 -10.55 13.81
N ARG A 161 3.22 -9.63 13.02
CA ARG A 161 4.20 -10.01 11.99
C ARG A 161 5.46 -10.61 12.58
N GLU A 162 5.91 -10.11 13.73
CA GLU A 162 7.07 -10.66 14.44
C GLU A 162 6.77 -12.08 14.95
N GLU A 163 5.61 -12.28 15.58
CA GLU A 163 5.15 -13.59 16.07
C GLU A 163 5.03 -14.63 14.94
N LEU A 164 4.60 -14.20 13.75
CA LEU A 164 4.45 -15.08 12.59
C LEU A 164 5.76 -15.42 11.86
N LYS A 165 6.93 -14.87 12.24
CA LYS A 165 8.19 -15.13 11.52
C LYS A 165 8.58 -16.60 11.58
N ASP A 166 8.57 -17.17 12.79
CA ASP A 166 9.12 -18.50 13.07
C ASP A 166 8.05 -19.59 13.26
N ALA A 167 6.76 -19.20 13.27
CA ALA A 167 5.65 -20.13 13.40
C ALA A 167 5.53 -21.10 12.19
N SER A 168 5.02 -22.31 12.42
CA SER A 168 4.66 -23.26 11.37
C SER A 168 3.39 -22.83 10.60
N THR A 169 3.09 -23.46 9.47
CA THR A 169 1.92 -23.07 8.65
C THR A 169 0.58 -23.22 9.35
N GLU A 170 0.43 -24.20 10.24
CA GLU A 170 -0.80 -24.41 11.00
C GLU A 170 -0.91 -23.42 12.18
N GLU A 171 0.19 -23.16 12.89
CA GLU A 171 0.25 -22.13 13.95
C GLU A 171 -0.01 -20.73 13.40
N LYS A 172 0.50 -20.41 12.20
CA LYS A 172 0.17 -19.12 11.56
C LYS A 172 -1.33 -18.96 11.35
N LYS A 173 -2.07 -20.03 11.01
CA LYS A 173 -3.52 -19.94 10.80
C LYS A 173 -4.26 -19.68 12.11
N THR A 174 -3.87 -20.34 13.20
CA THR A 174 -4.51 -20.17 14.51
C THR A 174 -4.25 -18.75 15.05
N ILE A 175 -2.99 -18.32 15.06
CA ILE A 175 -2.59 -16.97 15.51
C ILE A 175 -3.31 -15.89 14.71
N ILE A 176 -3.41 -16.05 13.38
CA ILE A 176 -4.14 -15.10 12.53
C ILE A 176 -5.64 -15.11 12.81
N ALA A 177 -6.25 -16.28 13.07
CA ALA A 177 -7.68 -16.39 13.37
C ALA A 177 -8.01 -15.69 14.71
N GLU A 178 -7.24 -15.97 15.75
CA GLU A 178 -7.38 -15.35 17.07
C GLU A 178 -7.16 -13.83 16.99
N TYR A 179 -6.10 -13.39 16.30
CA TYR A 179 -5.84 -11.96 16.07
C TYR A 179 -7.02 -11.28 15.36
N LYS A 180 -7.62 -11.93 14.36
CA LYS A 180 -8.77 -11.39 13.63
C LYS A 180 -10.00 -11.28 14.51
N GLU A 181 -10.27 -12.28 15.32
CA GLU A 181 -11.42 -12.32 16.22
C GLU A 181 -11.30 -11.24 17.31
N THR A 182 -10.16 -11.19 17.98
CA THR A 182 -9.87 -10.22 19.06
C THR A 182 -9.87 -8.77 18.59
N ASN A 183 -9.46 -8.50 17.34
CA ASN A 183 -9.41 -7.14 16.79
C ASN A 183 -10.60 -6.76 15.90
N LYS A 184 -11.58 -7.66 15.72
CA LYS A 184 -12.75 -7.42 14.87
C LYS A 184 -13.53 -6.17 15.30
N ALA A 185 -13.81 -6.06 16.60
CA ALA A 185 -14.54 -4.94 17.18
C ALA A 185 -13.78 -3.62 16.98
N LYS A 186 -12.47 -3.58 17.29
CA LYS A 186 -11.62 -2.40 17.08
C LYS A 186 -11.60 -1.94 15.61
N HIS A 187 -11.57 -2.90 14.67
CA HIS A 187 -11.63 -2.59 13.25
C HIS A 187 -12.99 -2.01 12.82
N GLN A 188 -14.10 -2.54 13.35
CA GLN A 188 -15.44 -2.01 13.09
C GLN A 188 -15.58 -0.60 13.67
N GLU A 189 -15.15 -0.40 14.91
CA GLU A 189 -15.22 0.89 15.59
C GLU A 189 -14.41 1.98 14.85
N ILE A 190 -13.17 1.67 14.42
CA ILE A 190 -12.36 2.61 13.62
C ILE A 190 -13.04 2.94 12.29
N LYS A 191 -13.71 1.96 11.66
CA LYS A 191 -14.41 2.16 10.40
C LYS A 191 -15.63 3.06 10.57
N GLU A 192 -16.45 2.81 11.58
CA GLU A 192 -17.65 3.58 11.88
C GLU A 192 -17.29 5.01 12.30
N ASN A 193 -16.33 5.18 13.22
CA ASN A 193 -15.84 6.50 13.63
C ASN A 193 -15.23 7.28 12.44
N ALA A 194 -14.55 6.60 11.52
CA ALA A 194 -14.00 7.26 10.32
C ALA A 194 -15.09 7.67 9.32
N LEU A 195 -16.18 6.93 9.22
CA LEU A 195 -17.33 7.27 8.37
C LEU A 195 -18.08 8.47 8.96
N ALA A 196 -18.43 8.39 10.24
CA ALA A 196 -19.11 9.48 10.95
C ALA A 196 -18.31 10.79 10.89
N LEU A 197 -16.99 10.74 11.16
CA LEU A 197 -16.12 11.90 11.07
C LEU A 197 -16.04 12.48 9.65
N LYS A 198 -16.08 11.62 8.62
CA LYS A 198 -16.05 12.08 7.23
C LYS A 198 -17.36 12.77 6.85
N GLU A 199 -18.49 12.29 7.33
CA GLU A 199 -19.80 12.92 7.14
C GLU A 199 -19.85 14.26 7.89
N GLU A 200 -19.43 14.30 9.15
CA GLU A 200 -19.37 15.53 9.95
C GLU A 200 -18.45 16.59 9.30
N ILE A 201 -17.30 16.19 8.75
CA ILE A 201 -16.43 17.10 7.98
C ILE A 201 -17.12 17.58 6.70
N ARG A 202 -17.85 16.72 6.00
CA ARG A 202 -18.58 17.10 4.78
C ARG A 202 -19.65 18.13 5.09
N ASP A 203 -20.46 17.89 6.12
CA ASP A 203 -21.55 18.79 6.51
C ASP A 203 -21.01 20.15 6.96
N ASN A 204 -19.88 20.19 7.67
CA ASN A 204 -19.21 21.44 8.04
C ASN A 204 -18.65 22.19 6.82
N VAL A 205 -18.04 21.47 5.87
CA VAL A 205 -17.55 22.09 4.62
C VAL A 205 -18.69 22.62 3.76
N GLU A 206 -19.81 21.90 3.67
CA GLU A 206 -20.99 22.37 2.94
C GLU A 206 -21.62 23.58 3.62
N THR A 207 -21.71 23.61 4.95
CA THR A 207 -22.28 24.76 5.68
C THR A 207 -21.37 26.00 5.69
N GLU A 208 -20.04 25.85 5.70
CA GLU A 208 -19.10 26.98 5.60
C GLU A 208 -18.88 27.46 4.16
N ALA A 209 -18.88 26.57 3.15
CA ALA A 209 -18.60 26.93 1.75
C ALA A 209 -19.85 27.27 0.92
N THR A 210 -21.03 26.71 1.21
CA THR A 210 -22.21 26.86 0.32
C THR A 210 -23.25 27.88 0.75
N ARG A 211 -23.00 28.66 1.82
CA ARG A 211 -23.78 29.88 2.12
C ARG A 211 -23.15 31.19 1.60
N THR A 212 -22.05 31.11 0.85
CA THR A 212 -21.43 32.27 0.17
C THR A 212 -21.60 32.25 -1.35
N SER A 213 -22.61 31.57 -1.88
CA SER A 213 -23.03 31.74 -3.29
C SER A 213 -24.54 31.93 -3.42
N ASP A 214 -25.03 33.08 -2.95
CA ASP A 214 -26.06 33.81 -3.70
C ASP A 214 -25.33 34.94 -4.44
N LEU A 215 -24.77 34.57 -5.59
CA LEU A 215 -24.46 35.40 -6.77
C LEU A 215 -24.37 34.47 -7.99
#